data_AF-A0A359BC79-F1
#
_entry.id   AF-A0A359BC79-F1
#
_cell.length_a   1.000
_cell.length_b   1.000
_cell.length_c   1.000
_cell.angle_alpha   90.00
_cell.angle_beta   90.00
_cell.angle_gamma   90.00
#
_symmetry.space_group_name_H-M   'P 1'
#
loop_
_entity.id
_entity.type
_entity.pdbx_description
1 polymer ?
#
loop_
_entity_poly.entity_id
_entity_poly.type
_entity_poly.pdbx_seq_one_letter_code
_entity_poly.pdbx_strand_id
1 'polypeptide(L)'
;MIESFHVVTSIANKVFSYGLHSIPSNELEAKVEEIVAELKVKIETLTQKYLQKGFTINDKRELIGENGTPIEEKRRLSKDEIDALVQETARLVQISQYLERKPAELSGGQQQRVAIARALVRKPKVLLLDEPLSNLDARLRIQTREEIRRIQRETGITTVFVTHDQEEAMSISDKIVVMKDGVKMQEDAPQEVYKNPNCLFVAKFLGTPPINVFEGKLKKGSLYIGEEKIFSDSAFTKEGDKKVYVGIRPEGFILDGTKDKKVLTLNVEAIQTMGRDMSIIASHPSFKGEAIKGIIDSEINVPLGDNKVGIRPSKIFVFDGESEKRIYTEGK
;
A
#
# COMPACT_ATOMS: atom_id res chain seq x y z
N MET A 1 13.18 30.93 -6.80
CA MET A 1 12.99 32.33 -6.33
C MET A 1 11.61 32.82 -6.77
N ILE A 2 10.57 32.28 -6.13
CA ILE A 2 9.30 32.95 -5.78
C ILE A 2 9.00 32.27 -4.45
N GLU A 3 9.31 32.93 -3.34
CA GLU A 3 8.94 32.43 -2.02
C GLU A 3 7.41 32.38 -2.01
N SER A 4 6.85 31.17 -2.08
CA SER A 4 5.43 30.94 -1.95
C SER A 4 5.04 31.22 -0.50
N PHE A 5 4.86 32.49 -0.16
CA PHE A 5 4.12 32.88 1.03
C PHE A 5 2.70 32.34 0.85
N HIS A 6 2.37 31.26 1.56
CA HIS A 6 0.98 30.91 1.79
C HIS A 6 0.39 32.01 2.66
N VAL A 7 -0.12 33.06 2.03
CA VAL A 7 -0.90 34.08 2.72
C VAL A 7 -2.18 33.37 3.16
N VAL A 8 -2.17 32.89 4.40
CA VAL A 8 -3.37 32.35 5.07
C VAL A 8 -4.45 33.43 4.95
N THR A 9 -5.70 33.06 4.70
CA THR A 9 -6.82 34.01 4.53
C THR A 9 -6.89 35.03 5.67
N SER A 10 -6.47 34.66 6.88
CA SER A 10 -6.35 35.58 8.02
C SER A 10 -5.31 36.69 7.80
N ILE A 11 -4.13 36.36 7.26
CA ILE A 11 -3.09 37.33 6.89
C ILE A 11 -3.59 38.16 5.71
N ALA A 12 -4.23 37.54 4.71
CA ALA A 12 -4.79 38.27 3.57
C ALA A 12 -5.85 39.28 4.03
N ASN A 13 -6.78 38.85 4.88
CA ASN A 13 -7.80 39.70 5.49
C ASN A 13 -7.19 40.79 6.37
N LYS A 14 -6.11 40.49 7.11
CA LYS A 14 -5.44 41.47 7.95
C LYS A 14 -4.74 42.53 7.10
N VAL A 15 -4.02 42.11 6.07
CA VAL A 15 -3.38 43.02 5.10
C VAL A 15 -4.43 43.84 4.37
N PHE A 16 -5.53 43.20 3.94
CA PHE A 16 -6.65 43.88 3.30
C PHE A 16 -7.34 44.89 4.24
N SER A 17 -7.46 44.58 5.53
CA SER A 17 -8.05 45.46 6.55
C SER A 17 -7.26 46.76 6.77
N TYR A 18 -6.02 46.83 6.31
CA TYR A 18 -5.26 48.07 6.29
C TYR A 18 -5.72 49.04 5.20
N GLY A 19 -6.61 48.63 4.29
CA GLY A 19 -7.22 49.53 3.30
C GLY A 19 -6.24 50.05 2.23
N LEU A 20 -5.01 49.52 2.19
CA LEU A 20 -3.94 50.01 1.31
C LEU A 20 -4.30 49.98 -0.18
N HIS A 21 -5.22 49.09 -0.59
CA HIS A 21 -5.66 48.92 -1.97
C HIS A 21 -6.59 50.05 -2.48
N SER A 22 -7.17 50.85 -1.58
CA SER A 22 -8.09 51.95 -1.93
C SER A 22 -7.44 53.33 -1.79
N ILE A 23 -6.13 53.39 -1.53
CA ILE A 23 -5.39 54.64 -1.31
C ILE A 23 -4.68 55.02 -2.63
N PRO A 24 -4.78 56.28 -3.08
CA PRO A 24 -4.06 56.73 -4.27
C PRO A 24 -2.54 56.67 -4.07
N SER A 25 -1.80 56.38 -5.15
CA SER A 25 -0.38 56.00 -5.09
C SER A 25 0.55 57.03 -4.44
N ASN A 26 0.16 58.30 -4.45
CA ASN A 26 0.88 59.42 -3.84
C ASN A 26 0.80 59.47 -2.31
N GLU A 27 -0.18 58.79 -1.69
CA GLU A 27 -0.39 58.76 -0.23
C GLU A 27 -0.08 57.37 0.38
N LEU A 28 0.17 56.38 -0.48
CA LEU A 28 0.36 54.99 -0.09
C LEU A 28 1.60 54.81 0.80
N GLU A 29 2.73 55.39 0.44
CA GLU A 29 3.99 55.29 1.22
C GLU A 29 3.81 55.83 2.63
N ALA A 30 3.21 57.02 2.78
CA ALA A 30 2.96 57.63 4.08
C ALA A 30 2.06 56.76 4.97
N LYS A 31 1.01 56.14 4.40
CA LYS A 31 0.13 55.24 5.16
C LYS A 31 0.83 53.95 5.57
N VAL A 32 1.67 53.39 4.68
CA VAL A 32 2.49 52.21 5.01
C VAL A 32 3.45 52.52 6.16
N GLU A 33 4.11 53.68 6.13
CA GLU A 33 5.00 54.12 7.20
C GLU A 33 4.27 54.27 8.55
N GLU A 34 3.07 54.86 8.54
CA GLU A 34 2.21 54.98 9.72
C GLU A 34 1.87 53.61 10.33
N ILE A 35 1.42 52.66 9.52
CA ILE A 35 1.07 51.30 9.98
C ILE A 35 2.32 50.58 10.50
N VAL A 36 3.45 50.73 9.83
CA VAL A 36 4.73 50.16 10.28
C VAL A 36 5.13 50.75 11.63
N ALA A 37 4.96 52.06 11.84
CA ALA A 37 5.24 52.72 13.10
C ALA A 37 4.33 52.19 14.23
N GLU A 38 3.02 52.05 13.99
CA GLU A 38 2.09 51.45 14.95
C GLU A 38 2.48 50.01 15.32
N LEU A 39 2.85 49.21 14.33
CA LEU A 39 3.27 47.82 14.55
C LEU A 39 4.57 47.75 15.35
N LYS A 40 5.53 48.66 15.12
CA LYS A 40 6.78 48.76 15.91
C LYS A 40 6.48 49.05 17.39
N VAL A 41 5.64 50.03 17.68
CA VAL A 41 5.22 50.36 19.06
C VAL A 41 4.57 49.14 19.73
N LYS A 42 3.73 48.41 18.98
CA LYS A 42 3.06 47.20 19.50
C LYS A 42 4.05 46.08 19.79
N ILE A 43 5.07 45.91 18.95
CA ILE A 43 6.16 44.94 19.16
C ILE A 43 6.96 45.29 20.44
N GLU A 44 7.34 46.55 20.61
CA GLU A 44 8.05 47.00 21.82
C GLU A 44 7.23 46.79 23.10
N THR A 45 5.95 47.14 23.06
CA THR A 45 5.02 46.94 24.19
C THR A 45 4.91 45.45 24.56
N LEU A 46 4.78 44.57 23.57
CA LEU A 46 4.73 43.13 23.79
C LEU A 46 6.07 42.59 24.31
N THR A 47 7.18 43.09 23.79
CA THR A 47 8.54 42.70 24.19
C THR A 47 8.76 43.01 25.68
N GLN A 48 8.43 44.24 26.11
CA GLN A 48 8.51 44.64 27.51
C GLN A 48 7.62 43.80 28.42
N LYS A 49 6.38 43.50 27.97
CA LYS A 49 5.45 42.64 28.72
C LYS A 49 6.01 41.24 28.96
N TYR A 50 6.70 40.64 27.98
CA TYR A 50 7.27 39.31 28.13
C TYR A 50 8.60 39.30 28.89
N LEU A 51 9.42 40.35 28.74
CA LEU A 51 10.62 40.58 29.58
C LEU A 51 10.25 40.68 31.06
N GLN A 52 9.17 41.43 31.39
CA GLN A 52 8.66 41.54 32.77
C GLN A 52 8.15 40.21 33.35
N LYS A 53 7.75 39.27 32.49
CA LYS A 53 7.36 37.91 32.87
C LYS A 53 8.54 36.94 32.98
N GLY A 54 9.77 37.43 32.81
CA GLY A 54 10.99 36.63 32.93
C GLY A 54 11.43 35.91 31.64
N PHE A 55 10.83 36.22 30.49
CA PHE A 55 11.21 35.60 29.21
C PHE A 55 12.26 36.44 28.48
N THR A 56 13.20 35.79 27.80
CA THR A 56 14.12 36.46 26.87
C THR A 56 13.61 36.28 25.43
N ILE A 57 13.98 37.18 24.51
CA ILE A 57 13.54 37.13 23.11
C ILE A 57 14.77 37.13 22.22
N ASN A 58 14.84 36.21 21.24
CA ASN A 58 15.96 36.15 20.30
C ASN A 58 15.76 37.09 19.07
N ASP A 59 16.75 37.14 18.18
CA ASP A 59 16.72 37.98 16.96
C ASP A 59 15.58 37.62 16.00
N LYS A 60 15.06 36.38 16.09
CA LYS A 60 13.89 35.89 15.34
C LYS A 60 12.55 36.22 16.00
N ARG A 61 12.56 36.95 17.12
CA ARG A 61 11.39 37.30 17.95
C ARG A 61 10.69 36.09 18.57
N GLU A 62 11.43 35.03 18.83
CA GLU A 62 10.95 33.85 19.53
C GLU A 62 11.19 34.04 21.03
N LEU A 63 10.21 33.67 21.86
CA LEU A 63 10.37 33.65 23.32
C LEU A 63 11.29 32.49 23.69
N ILE A 64 12.34 32.76 24.46
CA ILE A 64 13.32 31.80 24.93
C ILE A 64 13.00 31.47 26.39
N GLY A 65 12.83 30.18 26.69
CA GLY A 65 12.58 29.68 28.02
C GLY A 65 13.87 29.62 28.85
N GLU A 66 13.73 29.24 30.14
CA GLU A 66 14.84 29.17 31.10
C GLU A 66 16.02 28.31 30.62
N ASN A 67 15.75 27.34 29.74
CA ASN A 67 16.75 26.39 29.22
C ASN A 67 17.50 26.90 27.96
N GLY A 68 17.28 28.15 27.55
CA GLY A 68 17.93 28.72 26.36
C GLY A 68 17.33 28.28 25.01
N THR A 69 16.19 27.58 25.02
CA THR A 69 15.48 27.13 23.81
C THR A 69 14.17 27.91 23.57
N PRO A 70 13.73 28.07 22.31
CA PRO A 70 12.42 28.66 22.00
C PRO A 70 11.28 27.93 22.71
N ILE A 71 10.33 28.68 23.25
CA ILE A 71 9.12 28.16 23.85
C ILE A 71 8.16 27.78 22.74
N GLU A 72 7.87 26.49 22.64
CA GLU A 72 6.83 25.98 21.76
C GLU A 72 5.50 25.87 22.53
N GLU A 73 4.60 26.81 22.30
CA GLU A 73 3.21 26.68 22.77
C GLU A 73 2.31 26.10 21.69
N LYS A 74 1.44 25.15 22.07
CA LYS A 74 0.36 24.68 21.21
C LYS A 74 -0.66 25.79 21.01
N ARG A 75 -0.50 26.56 19.94
CA ARG A 75 -1.48 27.56 19.54
C ARG A 75 -2.79 26.88 19.15
N ARG A 76 -3.92 27.41 19.61
CA ARG A 76 -5.23 27.07 19.06
C ARG A 76 -5.39 27.76 17.70
N LEU A 77 -5.86 27.02 16.71
CA LEU A 77 -6.21 27.58 15.40
C LEU A 77 -7.40 28.53 15.53
N SER A 78 -7.41 29.60 14.75
CA SER A 78 -8.57 30.47 14.62
C SER A 78 -9.70 29.75 13.86
N LYS A 79 -10.93 30.27 13.92
CA LYS A 79 -12.05 29.71 13.15
C LYS A 79 -11.76 29.70 11.65
N ASP A 80 -11.18 30.79 11.14
CA ASP A 80 -10.85 30.93 9.71
C ASP A 80 -9.76 29.94 9.28
N GLU A 81 -8.79 29.63 10.15
CA GLU A 81 -7.77 28.63 9.86
C GLU A 81 -8.33 27.21 9.87
N ILE A 82 -9.25 26.93 10.80
CA ILE A 82 -9.96 25.66 10.84
C ILE A 82 -10.78 25.49 9.56
N ASP A 83 -11.55 26.51 9.17
CA ASP A 83 -12.35 26.46 7.95
C ASP A 83 -11.48 26.26 6.71
N ALA A 84 -10.39 27.02 6.56
CA ALA A 84 -9.47 26.87 5.45
C ALA A 84 -8.88 25.44 5.35
N LEU A 85 -8.44 24.87 6.47
CA LEU A 85 -7.90 23.50 6.51
C LEU A 85 -8.97 22.45 6.21
N VAL A 86 -10.19 22.63 6.73
CA VAL A 86 -11.33 21.74 6.45
C VAL A 86 -11.67 21.78 4.96
N GLN A 87 -11.74 22.96 4.35
CA GLN A 87 -12.03 23.13 2.92
C GLN A 87 -10.91 22.58 2.02
N GLU A 88 -9.65 22.78 2.38
CA GLU A 88 -8.49 22.20 1.69
C GLU A 88 -8.56 20.66 1.73
N THR A 89 -8.74 20.10 2.94
CA THR A 89 -8.76 18.65 3.14
C THR A 89 -9.99 18.01 2.50
N ALA A 90 -11.15 18.66 2.56
CA ALA A 90 -12.38 18.17 1.96
C ALA A 90 -12.30 18.09 0.43
N ARG A 91 -11.59 19.05 -0.20
CA ARG A 91 -11.28 19.00 -1.63
C ARG A 91 -10.34 17.85 -1.96
N LEU A 92 -9.27 17.69 -1.17
CA LEU A 92 -8.29 16.61 -1.35
C LEU A 92 -8.97 15.23 -1.36
N VAL A 93 -9.90 14.99 -0.43
CA VAL A 93 -10.62 13.70 -0.33
C VAL A 93 -11.99 13.71 -1.03
N GLN A 94 -12.30 14.70 -1.86
CA GLN A 94 -13.54 14.76 -2.65
C GLN A 94 -14.87 14.66 -1.84
N ILE A 95 -14.94 15.33 -0.69
CA ILE A 95 -16.15 15.39 0.17
C ILE A 95 -16.72 16.79 0.38
N SER A 96 -16.26 17.80 -0.37
CA SER A 96 -16.69 19.21 -0.19
C SER A 96 -18.21 19.40 -0.22
N GLN A 97 -18.91 18.66 -1.08
CA GLN A 97 -20.38 18.70 -1.21
C GLN A 97 -21.14 18.03 -0.04
N TYR A 98 -20.43 17.42 0.91
CA TYR A 98 -21.00 16.67 2.02
C TYR A 98 -20.66 17.26 3.39
N LEU A 99 -20.04 18.44 3.45
CA LEU A 99 -19.57 19.06 4.70
C LEU A 99 -20.67 19.27 5.74
N GLU A 100 -21.88 19.60 5.31
CA GLU A 100 -23.04 19.84 6.19
C GLU A 100 -23.80 18.55 6.56
N ARG A 101 -23.46 17.40 5.95
CA ARG A 101 -24.16 16.15 6.19
C ARG A 101 -23.65 15.44 7.43
N LYS A 102 -24.56 14.83 8.17
CA LYS A 102 -24.23 13.98 9.33
C LYS A 102 -23.75 12.61 8.87
N PRO A 103 -22.96 11.88 9.69
CA PRO A 103 -22.42 10.57 9.32
C PRO A 103 -23.46 9.55 8.84
N ALA A 104 -24.66 9.56 9.43
CA ALA A 104 -25.76 8.66 9.05
C ALA A 104 -26.32 8.91 7.63
N GLU A 105 -26.03 10.06 7.02
CA GLU A 105 -26.48 10.45 5.68
C GLU A 105 -25.42 10.17 4.59
N LEU A 106 -24.31 9.54 4.97
CA LEU A 106 -23.17 9.24 4.11
C LEU A 106 -23.10 7.73 3.81
N SER A 107 -22.69 7.39 2.59
CA SER A 107 -22.35 6.01 2.23
C SER A 107 -21.07 5.55 2.96
N GLY A 108 -20.84 4.24 3.06
CA GLY A 108 -19.64 3.70 3.71
C GLY A 108 -18.33 4.27 3.13
N GLY A 109 -18.22 4.36 1.80
CA GLY A 109 -17.06 4.97 1.15
C GLY A 109 -16.90 6.47 1.45
N GLN A 110 -18.02 7.21 1.59
CA GLN A 110 -17.98 8.62 2.00
C GLN A 110 -17.53 8.78 3.46
N GLN A 111 -18.03 7.93 4.37
CA GLN A 111 -17.59 7.90 5.76
C GLN A 111 -16.09 7.60 5.87
N GLN A 112 -15.57 6.68 5.05
CA GLN A 112 -14.16 6.37 5.00
C GLN A 112 -13.32 7.58 4.55
N ARG A 113 -13.78 8.33 3.55
CA ARG A 113 -13.12 9.57 3.12
C ARG A 113 -13.11 10.63 4.22
N VAL A 114 -14.21 10.76 4.97
CA VAL A 114 -14.25 11.63 6.17
C VAL A 114 -13.23 11.18 7.21
N ALA A 115 -13.08 9.88 7.46
CA ALA A 115 -12.10 9.35 8.40
C ALA A 115 -10.65 9.67 7.97
N ILE A 116 -10.34 9.49 6.68
CA ILE A 116 -9.03 9.84 6.12
C ILE A 116 -8.78 11.35 6.20
N ALA A 117 -9.76 12.19 5.86
CA ALA A 117 -9.65 13.64 6.03
C ALA A 117 -9.34 14.04 7.46
N ARG A 118 -10.03 13.45 8.43
CA ARG A 118 -9.78 13.69 9.86
C ARG A 118 -8.35 13.34 10.29
N ALA A 119 -7.74 12.32 9.68
CA ALA A 119 -6.35 11.98 9.93
C ALA A 119 -5.38 12.96 9.25
N LEU A 120 -5.67 13.35 8.00
CA LEU A 120 -4.78 14.18 7.17
C LEU A 120 -4.79 15.67 7.51
N VAL A 121 -5.89 16.20 8.05
CA VAL A 121 -6.03 17.64 8.34
C VAL A 121 -4.93 18.16 9.29
N ARG A 122 -4.35 17.28 10.10
CA ARG A 122 -3.24 17.60 11.02
C ARG A 122 -1.86 17.55 10.37
N LYS A 123 -1.77 17.24 9.08
CA LYS A 123 -0.53 17.05 8.31
C LYS A 123 0.47 16.12 9.04
N PRO A 124 0.05 14.88 9.41
CA PRO A 124 0.93 13.97 10.13
C PRO A 124 2.12 13.53 9.26
N LYS A 125 3.21 13.11 9.90
CA LYS A 125 4.38 12.55 9.19
C LYS A 125 4.10 11.12 8.67
N VAL A 126 3.28 10.38 9.40
CA VAL A 126 2.93 8.99 9.11
C VAL A 126 1.42 8.80 9.22
N LEU A 127 0.83 8.15 8.23
CA LEU A 127 -0.55 7.70 8.23
C LEU A 127 -0.59 6.20 8.51
N LEU A 128 -1.30 5.79 9.55
CA LEU A 128 -1.51 4.38 9.89
C LEU A 128 -2.96 4.02 9.56
N LEU A 129 -3.15 3.01 8.72
CA LEU A 129 -4.45 2.52 8.30
C LEU A 129 -4.58 1.05 8.68
N ASP A 130 -5.46 0.76 9.63
CA ASP A 130 -5.70 -0.60 10.13
C ASP A 130 -7.02 -1.14 9.56
N GLU A 131 -6.91 -2.11 8.65
CA GLU A 131 -8.00 -2.71 7.87
C GLU A 131 -9.10 -1.72 7.41
N PRO A 132 -8.72 -0.61 6.75
CA PRO A 132 -9.65 0.49 6.48
C PRO A 132 -10.79 0.15 5.53
N LEU A 133 -10.73 -0.98 4.80
CA LEU A 133 -11.66 -1.35 3.74
C LEU A 133 -12.57 -2.54 4.10
N SER A 134 -12.38 -3.15 5.27
CA SER A 134 -13.04 -4.41 5.68
C SER A 134 -14.58 -4.32 5.68
N ASN A 135 -15.13 -3.16 6.05
CA ASN A 135 -16.58 -2.94 6.15
C ASN A 135 -17.27 -2.50 4.84
N LEU A 136 -16.54 -2.42 3.73
CA LEU A 136 -17.08 -1.98 2.43
C LEU A 136 -17.45 -3.17 1.54
N ASP A 137 -18.42 -3.01 0.64
CA ASP A 137 -18.69 -3.98 -0.42
C ASP A 137 -17.57 -4.00 -1.48
N ALA A 138 -17.51 -5.06 -2.28
CA ALA A 138 -16.43 -5.28 -3.23
C ALA A 138 -16.22 -4.11 -4.22
N ARG A 139 -17.28 -3.47 -4.70
CA ARG A 139 -17.18 -2.36 -5.67
C ARG A 139 -16.66 -1.10 -4.97
N LEU A 140 -17.19 -0.78 -3.79
CA LEU A 140 -16.71 0.34 -2.99
C LEU A 140 -15.27 0.13 -2.52
N ARG A 141 -14.84 -1.11 -2.23
CA ARG A 141 -13.44 -1.42 -1.86
C ARG A 141 -12.48 -1.02 -2.97
N ILE A 142 -12.74 -1.42 -4.21
CA ILE A 142 -11.88 -1.09 -5.36
C ILE A 142 -11.75 0.43 -5.51
N GLN A 143 -12.88 1.14 -5.55
CA GLN A 143 -12.87 2.59 -5.70
C GLN A 143 -12.14 3.29 -4.54
N THR A 144 -12.39 2.86 -3.30
CA THR A 144 -11.77 3.49 -2.12
C THR A 144 -10.26 3.20 -2.07
N ARG A 145 -9.83 2.03 -2.54
CA ARG A 145 -8.41 1.66 -2.66
C ARG A 145 -7.66 2.58 -3.62
N GLU A 146 -8.22 2.80 -4.81
CA GLU A 146 -7.68 3.75 -5.79
C GLU A 146 -7.57 5.16 -5.20
N GLU A 147 -8.59 5.58 -4.46
CA GLU A 147 -8.63 6.89 -3.83
C GLU A 147 -7.59 7.06 -2.73
N ILE A 148 -7.41 6.06 -1.85
CA ILE A 148 -6.34 6.07 -0.83
C ILE A 148 -4.98 6.17 -1.52
N ARG A 149 -4.75 5.42 -2.60
CA ARG A 149 -3.50 5.48 -3.37
C ARG A 149 -3.27 6.86 -3.98
N ARG A 150 -4.30 7.47 -4.56
CA ARG A 150 -4.26 8.82 -5.13
C ARG A 150 -3.88 9.84 -4.06
N ILE A 151 -4.60 9.85 -2.94
CA ILE A 151 -4.35 10.77 -1.82
C ILE A 151 -2.92 10.59 -1.28
N GLN A 152 -2.46 9.34 -1.11
CA GLN A 152 -1.11 9.06 -0.62
C GLN A 152 -0.05 9.60 -1.59
N ARG A 153 -0.24 9.44 -2.91
CA ARG A 153 0.68 9.98 -3.93
C ARG A 153 0.67 11.50 -3.99
N GLU A 154 -0.50 12.13 -3.91
CA GLU A 154 -0.63 13.60 -3.94
C GLU A 154 -0.03 14.26 -2.69
N THR A 155 -0.17 13.62 -1.53
CA THR A 155 0.35 14.15 -0.26
C THR A 155 1.80 13.78 0.02
N GLY A 156 2.32 12.71 -0.60
CA GLY A 156 3.64 12.16 -0.31
C GLY A 156 3.79 11.62 1.12
N ILE A 157 2.69 11.40 1.83
CA ILE A 157 2.72 10.94 3.22
C ILE A 157 3.22 9.49 3.30
N THR A 158 4.04 9.20 4.31
CA THR A 158 4.44 7.83 4.62
C THR A 158 3.22 7.09 5.18
N THR A 159 2.80 6.01 4.54
CA THR A 159 1.60 5.26 4.95
C THR A 159 1.94 3.82 5.28
N VAL A 160 1.46 3.34 6.42
CA VAL A 160 1.43 1.91 6.76
C VAL A 160 -0.01 1.44 6.62
N PHE A 161 -0.22 0.45 5.76
CA PHE A 161 -1.53 -0.13 5.46
C PHE A 161 -1.53 -1.59 5.94
N VAL A 162 -2.40 -1.92 6.88
CA VAL A 162 -2.57 -3.28 7.41
C VAL A 162 -3.83 -3.88 6.82
N THR A 163 -3.72 -5.09 6.28
CA THR A 163 -4.84 -5.85 5.70
C THR A 163 -4.53 -7.34 5.72
N HIS A 164 -5.59 -8.15 5.78
CA HIS A 164 -5.54 -9.58 5.52
C HIS A 164 -5.84 -9.93 4.05
N ASP A 165 -6.24 -8.95 3.23
CA ASP A 165 -6.59 -9.14 1.83
C ASP A 165 -5.36 -8.94 0.92
N GLN A 166 -5.01 -9.99 0.18
CA GLN A 166 -3.87 -9.98 -0.72
C GLN A 166 -4.05 -9.06 -1.93
N GLU A 167 -5.26 -8.92 -2.47
CA GLU A 167 -5.51 -8.04 -3.62
C GLU A 167 -5.33 -6.57 -3.23
N GLU A 168 -5.76 -6.22 -2.00
CA GLU A 168 -5.49 -4.92 -1.42
C GLU A 168 -3.99 -4.66 -1.31
N ALA A 169 -3.26 -5.55 -0.63
CA ALA A 169 -1.82 -5.41 -0.44
C ALA A 169 -1.08 -5.28 -1.76
N MET A 170 -1.46 -6.06 -2.77
CA MET A 170 -0.79 -6.12 -4.07
C MET A 170 -1.02 -4.88 -4.96
N SER A 171 -2.15 -4.19 -4.78
CA SER A 171 -2.54 -3.09 -5.68
C SER A 171 -2.25 -1.70 -5.11
N ILE A 172 -2.23 -1.54 -3.78
CA ILE A 172 -2.02 -0.22 -3.15
C ILE A 172 -0.57 0.04 -2.72
N SER A 173 0.19 -1.02 -2.42
CA SER A 173 1.45 -0.90 -1.70
C SER A 173 2.65 -0.70 -2.62
N ASP A 174 3.63 0.09 -2.20
CA ASP A 174 4.96 0.14 -2.82
C ASP A 174 5.81 -1.07 -2.41
N LYS A 175 5.64 -1.53 -1.16
CA LYS A 175 6.30 -2.67 -0.55
C LYS A 175 5.32 -3.43 0.33
N ILE A 176 5.44 -4.75 0.38
CA ILE A 176 4.63 -5.63 1.22
C ILE A 176 5.53 -6.29 2.24
N VAL A 177 5.09 -6.29 3.51
CA VAL A 177 5.67 -7.08 4.59
C VAL A 177 4.70 -8.22 4.89
N VAL A 178 5.07 -9.45 4.55
CA VAL A 178 4.28 -10.64 4.88
C VAL A 178 4.69 -11.12 6.27
N MET A 179 3.72 -11.31 7.16
CA MET A 179 3.94 -11.75 8.53
C MET A 179 3.16 -13.03 8.84
N LYS A 180 3.69 -13.85 9.75
CA LYS A 180 3.04 -15.03 10.30
C LYS A 180 3.40 -15.14 11.78
N ASP A 181 2.41 -15.32 12.65
CA ASP A 181 2.61 -15.50 14.10
C ASP A 181 3.51 -14.42 14.74
N GLY A 182 3.35 -13.17 14.29
CA GLY A 182 4.16 -12.03 14.73
C GLY A 182 5.58 -11.95 14.13
N VAL A 183 5.98 -12.89 13.30
CA VAL A 183 7.31 -12.94 12.67
C VAL A 183 7.22 -12.47 11.22
N LYS A 184 8.17 -11.62 10.81
CA LYS A 184 8.34 -11.22 9.41
C LYS A 184 8.83 -12.40 8.58
N MET A 185 8.05 -12.78 7.56
CA MET A 185 8.38 -13.86 6.65
C MET A 185 9.13 -13.36 5.42
N GLN A 186 8.62 -12.32 4.76
CA GLN A 186 9.22 -11.74 3.56
C GLN A 186 8.86 -10.25 3.44
N GLU A 187 9.71 -9.48 2.77
CA GLU A 187 9.52 -8.05 2.59
C GLU A 187 10.09 -7.57 1.25
N ASP A 188 9.22 -7.41 0.24
CA ASP A 188 9.63 -6.99 -1.11
C ASP A 188 8.52 -6.17 -1.80
N ALA A 189 8.77 -5.69 -3.01
CA ALA A 189 7.74 -5.12 -3.87
C ALA A 189 6.64 -6.16 -4.17
N PRO A 190 5.37 -5.75 -4.36
CA PRO A 190 4.25 -6.68 -4.55
C PRO A 190 4.50 -7.84 -5.52
N GLN A 191 4.97 -7.50 -6.73
CA GLN A 191 5.23 -8.49 -7.77
C GLN A 191 6.40 -9.42 -7.41
N GLU A 192 7.38 -8.94 -6.66
CA GLU A 192 8.52 -9.75 -6.24
C GLU A 192 8.13 -10.75 -5.15
N VAL A 193 7.28 -10.38 -4.19
CA VAL A 193 6.79 -11.35 -3.19
C VAL A 193 6.00 -12.48 -3.87
N TYR A 194 5.21 -12.17 -4.90
CA TYR A 194 4.45 -13.17 -5.65
C TYR A 194 5.33 -14.07 -6.53
N LYS A 195 6.25 -13.47 -7.31
CA LYS A 195 7.14 -14.17 -8.24
C LYS A 195 8.24 -14.95 -7.52
N ASN A 196 8.72 -14.41 -6.41
CA ASN A 196 9.89 -14.91 -5.69
C ASN A 196 9.59 -15.15 -4.20
N PRO A 197 8.61 -16.03 -3.85
CA PRO A 197 8.35 -16.36 -2.46
C PRO A 197 9.57 -17.07 -1.85
N ASN A 198 9.95 -16.74 -0.61
CA ASN A 198 11.13 -17.33 0.04
C ASN A 198 10.83 -18.61 0.86
N CYS A 199 9.55 -18.89 1.12
CA CYS A 199 9.09 -20.07 1.83
C CYS A 199 7.69 -20.49 1.36
N LEU A 200 7.28 -21.70 1.73
CA LEU A 200 6.01 -22.28 1.33
C LEU A 200 4.82 -21.45 1.81
N PHE A 201 4.90 -20.88 3.02
CA PHE A 201 3.84 -20.03 3.57
C PHE A 201 3.58 -18.82 2.67
N VAL A 202 4.61 -18.05 2.30
CA VAL A 202 4.45 -16.87 1.44
C VAL A 202 3.91 -17.27 0.07
N ALA A 203 4.38 -18.41 -0.48
CA ALA A 203 3.89 -18.94 -1.74
C ALA A 203 2.40 -19.29 -1.70
N LYS A 204 1.94 -19.90 -0.60
CA LYS A 204 0.52 -20.25 -0.38
C LYS A 204 -0.36 -19.04 -0.10
N PHE A 205 0.18 -18.05 0.62
CA PHE A 205 -0.57 -16.90 1.09
C PHE A 205 -0.93 -15.92 -0.01
N LEU A 206 -0.12 -15.81 -1.07
CA LEU A 206 -0.35 -14.87 -2.18
C LEU A 206 -0.84 -15.57 -3.45
N GLY A 207 -1.92 -15.04 -4.05
CA GLY A 207 -2.50 -15.47 -5.32
C GLY A 207 -3.93 -16.01 -5.17
N THR A 208 -4.82 -15.60 -6.07
CA THR A 208 -6.16 -16.20 -6.23
C THR A 208 -6.24 -16.77 -7.65
N PRO A 209 -6.38 -18.09 -7.83
CA PRO A 209 -6.35 -19.15 -6.82
C PRO A 209 -4.99 -19.34 -6.13
N PRO A 210 -4.94 -20.02 -4.97
CA PRO A 210 -3.69 -20.34 -4.28
C PRO A 210 -2.76 -21.23 -5.11
N ILE A 211 -1.48 -21.25 -4.75
CA ILE A 211 -0.50 -22.15 -5.37
C ILE A 211 -0.86 -23.63 -5.13
N ASN A 212 -0.68 -24.47 -6.15
CA ASN A 212 -0.84 -25.91 -6.04
C ASN A 212 0.40 -26.52 -5.40
N VAL A 213 0.25 -27.36 -4.38
CA VAL A 213 1.39 -27.96 -3.66
C VAL A 213 1.37 -29.47 -3.82
N PHE A 214 2.50 -30.03 -4.21
CA PHE A 214 2.69 -31.46 -4.39
C PHE A 214 3.79 -31.98 -3.46
N GLU A 215 3.66 -33.21 -2.98
CA GLU A 215 4.77 -33.97 -2.43
C GLU A 215 5.70 -34.41 -3.57
N GLY A 216 6.99 -34.12 -3.40
CA GLY A 216 8.02 -34.53 -4.33
C GLY A 216 9.23 -35.14 -3.63
N LYS A 217 10.13 -35.68 -4.44
CA LYS A 217 11.41 -36.24 -4.00
C LYS A 217 12.52 -35.72 -4.91
N LEU A 218 13.62 -35.24 -4.30
CA LEU A 218 14.88 -35.07 -5.00
C LEU A 218 15.59 -36.42 -4.99
N LYS A 219 16.01 -36.89 -6.17
CA LYS A 219 16.77 -38.13 -6.32
C LYS A 219 17.79 -37.98 -7.43
N LYS A 220 19.07 -38.18 -7.12
CA LYS A 220 20.19 -38.13 -8.09
C LYS A 220 20.17 -36.86 -8.96
N GLY A 221 19.97 -35.69 -8.34
CA GLY A 221 19.94 -34.40 -9.04
C GLY A 221 18.70 -34.14 -9.89
N SER A 222 17.63 -34.92 -9.70
CA SER A 222 16.36 -34.78 -10.42
C SER A 222 15.20 -34.59 -9.44
N LEU A 223 14.25 -33.73 -9.82
CA LEU A 223 13.00 -33.53 -9.12
C LEU A 223 11.94 -34.49 -9.65
N TYR A 224 11.27 -35.19 -8.73
CA TYR A 224 10.14 -36.07 -9.03
C TYR A 224 8.90 -35.63 -8.28
N ILE A 225 7.74 -35.78 -8.92
CA ILE A 225 6.41 -35.75 -8.31
C ILE A 225 5.78 -37.12 -8.58
N GLY A 226 5.42 -37.85 -7.52
CA GLY A 226 5.09 -39.28 -7.64
C GLY A 226 6.27 -40.07 -8.23
N GLU A 227 6.03 -40.76 -9.35
CA GLU A 227 7.05 -41.46 -10.13
C GLU A 227 7.52 -40.68 -11.37
N GLU A 228 6.89 -39.55 -11.68
CA GLU A 228 7.23 -38.73 -12.84
C GLU A 228 8.43 -37.83 -12.54
N LYS A 229 9.43 -37.89 -13.42
CA LYS A 229 10.59 -37.01 -13.40
C LYS A 229 10.22 -35.69 -14.07
N ILE A 230 10.18 -34.60 -13.30
CA ILE A 230 9.80 -33.28 -13.82
C ILE A 230 10.99 -32.61 -14.52
N PHE A 231 12.14 -32.49 -13.85
CA PHE A 231 13.38 -32.00 -14.46
C PHE A 231 14.62 -32.35 -13.63
N SER A 232 15.80 -32.08 -14.19
CA SER A 232 17.08 -32.21 -13.48
C SER A 232 17.73 -30.84 -13.38
N ASP A 233 18.41 -30.58 -12.27
CA ASP A 233 19.17 -29.35 -12.04
C ASP A 233 20.36 -29.63 -11.12
N SER A 234 21.48 -28.96 -11.38
CA SER A 234 22.68 -29.06 -10.54
C SER A 234 22.45 -28.60 -9.09
N ALA A 235 21.50 -27.68 -8.87
CA ALA A 235 21.09 -27.26 -7.54
C ALA A 235 20.55 -28.43 -6.71
N PHE A 236 19.82 -29.35 -7.33
CA PHE A 236 19.29 -30.53 -6.65
C PHE A 236 20.38 -31.52 -6.24
N THR A 237 21.47 -31.59 -7.00
CA THR A 237 22.62 -32.43 -6.62
C THR A 237 23.28 -31.92 -5.34
N LYS A 238 23.32 -30.59 -5.13
CA LYS A 238 23.88 -29.97 -3.91
C LYS A 238 22.99 -30.20 -2.70
N GLU A 239 21.67 -30.16 -2.89
CA GLU A 239 20.68 -30.36 -1.83
C GLU A 239 20.58 -31.83 -1.36
N GLY A 240 20.99 -32.79 -2.18
CA GLY A 240 20.95 -34.22 -1.88
C GLY A 240 19.57 -34.86 -2.03
N ASP A 241 19.51 -36.17 -1.81
CA ASP A 241 18.26 -36.94 -1.91
C ASP A 241 17.39 -36.68 -0.67
N LYS A 242 16.24 -36.03 -0.85
CA LYS A 242 15.30 -35.70 0.23
C LYS A 242 13.88 -35.48 -0.25
N LYS A 243 12.94 -35.48 0.71
CA LYS A 243 11.54 -35.09 0.46
C LYS A 243 11.44 -33.57 0.33
N VAL A 244 10.61 -33.13 -0.60
CA VAL A 244 10.40 -31.71 -0.90
C VAL A 244 8.93 -31.43 -1.16
N TYR A 245 8.53 -30.17 -1.01
CA TYR A 245 7.27 -29.68 -1.53
C TYR A 245 7.50 -28.96 -2.86
N VAL A 246 6.67 -29.27 -3.86
CA VAL A 246 6.71 -28.60 -5.16
C VAL A 246 5.49 -27.70 -5.28
N GLY A 247 5.71 -26.40 -5.33
CA GLY A 247 4.67 -25.41 -5.58
C GLY A 247 4.57 -25.09 -7.07
N ILE A 248 3.37 -25.21 -7.66
CA ILE A 248 3.10 -24.82 -9.06
C ILE A 248 1.94 -23.82 -9.05
N ARG A 249 2.17 -22.62 -9.57
CA ARG A 249 1.10 -21.60 -9.67
C ARG A 249 -0.01 -22.08 -10.62
N PRO A 250 -1.29 -21.68 -10.41
CA PRO A 250 -2.37 -22.05 -11.31
C PRO A 250 -2.10 -21.69 -12.77
N GLU A 251 -1.51 -20.52 -13.06
CA GLU A 251 -1.09 -20.10 -14.40
C GLU A 251 0.20 -20.76 -14.92
N GLY A 252 0.74 -21.71 -14.15
CA GLY A 252 1.96 -22.45 -14.45
C GLY A 252 1.76 -23.67 -15.34
N PHE A 253 0.52 -24.13 -15.52
CA PHE A 253 0.21 -25.29 -16.36
C PHE A 253 0.07 -24.89 -17.84
N ILE A 254 0.66 -25.69 -18.72
CA ILE A 254 0.65 -25.49 -20.18
C ILE A 254 0.01 -26.74 -20.80
N LEU A 255 -1.20 -26.57 -21.36
CA LEU A 255 -1.99 -27.67 -21.93
C LEU A 255 -1.84 -27.80 -23.45
N ASP A 256 -1.26 -26.82 -24.13
CA ASP A 256 -1.04 -26.86 -25.57
C ASP A 256 0.20 -27.71 -25.91
N GLY A 257 -0.04 -28.97 -26.26
CA GLY A 257 0.85 -29.84 -27.02
C GLY A 257 2.32 -29.88 -26.58
N THR A 258 2.61 -30.42 -25.39
CA THR A 258 3.92 -30.94 -24.88
C THR A 258 5.21 -30.54 -25.63
N LYS A 259 5.48 -29.24 -25.84
CA LYS A 259 6.80 -28.78 -26.32
C LYS A 259 7.81 -28.62 -25.20
N ASP A 260 7.37 -28.61 -23.94
CA ASP A 260 8.22 -28.44 -22.77
C ASP A 260 8.69 -29.78 -22.17
N LYS A 261 9.94 -29.80 -21.70
CA LYS A 261 10.59 -30.97 -21.09
C LYS A 261 10.06 -31.32 -19.69
N LYS A 262 9.31 -30.41 -19.06
CA LYS A 262 8.77 -30.53 -17.70
C LYS A 262 7.30 -30.95 -17.76
N VAL A 263 7.03 -32.25 -17.80
CA VAL A 263 5.67 -32.80 -17.96
C VAL A 263 5.20 -33.45 -16.67
N LEU A 264 3.94 -33.24 -16.32
CA LEU A 264 3.22 -33.88 -15.22
C LEU A 264 1.88 -34.39 -15.76
N THR A 265 1.45 -35.58 -15.35
CA THR A 265 0.13 -36.11 -15.70
C THR A 265 -0.88 -35.69 -14.64
N LEU A 266 -1.96 -35.04 -15.03
CA LEU A 266 -3.05 -34.64 -14.15
C LEU A 266 -4.36 -35.28 -14.59
N ASN A 267 -5.19 -35.73 -13.65
CA ASN A 267 -6.55 -36.17 -13.96
C ASN A 267 -7.48 -34.97 -13.91
N VAL A 268 -7.93 -34.48 -15.08
CA VAL A 268 -8.84 -33.33 -15.20
C VAL A 268 -10.27 -33.79 -14.98
N GLU A 269 -10.90 -33.30 -13.91
CA GLU A 269 -12.23 -33.72 -13.47
C GLU A 269 -13.32 -32.75 -13.93
N ALA A 270 -12.99 -31.45 -13.98
CA ALA A 270 -13.93 -30.42 -14.41
C ALA A 270 -13.22 -29.21 -15.01
N ILE A 271 -13.99 -28.44 -15.76
CA ILE A 271 -13.57 -27.19 -16.38
C ILE A 271 -14.61 -26.13 -16.04
N GLN A 272 -14.15 -24.99 -15.54
CA GLN A 272 -14.99 -23.88 -15.08
C GLN A 272 -14.60 -22.59 -15.79
N THR A 273 -15.59 -21.82 -16.22
CA THR A 273 -15.35 -20.48 -16.78
C THR A 273 -15.18 -19.48 -15.64
N MET A 274 -14.08 -18.74 -15.64
CA MET A 274 -13.77 -17.68 -14.67
C MET A 274 -13.60 -16.34 -15.40
N GLY A 275 -14.73 -15.72 -15.74
CA GLY A 275 -14.72 -14.45 -16.47
C GLY A 275 -14.14 -14.60 -17.87
N ARG A 276 -12.91 -14.10 -18.08
CA ARG A 276 -12.18 -14.20 -19.36
C ARG A 276 -11.40 -15.51 -19.52
N ASP A 277 -10.97 -16.09 -18.41
CA ASP A 277 -10.10 -17.28 -18.41
C ASP A 277 -10.92 -18.54 -18.10
N MET A 278 -10.34 -19.71 -18.37
CA MET A 278 -10.88 -20.99 -17.94
C MET A 278 -10.02 -21.56 -16.83
N SER A 279 -10.67 -22.15 -15.82
CA SER A 279 -10.00 -22.88 -14.74
C SER A 279 -10.27 -24.37 -14.91
N ILE A 280 -9.20 -25.17 -14.92
CA ILE A 280 -9.32 -26.62 -14.74
C ILE A 280 -9.35 -26.96 -13.26
N ILE A 281 -10.13 -27.98 -12.93
CA ILE A 281 -10.10 -28.68 -11.64
C ILE A 281 -9.55 -30.07 -11.93
N ALA A 282 -8.46 -30.43 -11.28
CA ALA A 282 -7.78 -31.69 -11.49
C ALA A 282 -7.33 -32.34 -10.18
N SER A 283 -6.97 -33.61 -10.23
CA SER A 283 -6.38 -34.35 -9.12
C SER A 283 -5.07 -35.01 -9.51
N HIS A 284 -4.26 -35.30 -8.49
CA HIS A 284 -3.00 -36.05 -8.62
C HIS A 284 -2.69 -36.74 -7.29
N PRO A 285 -2.21 -38.00 -7.27
CA PRO A 285 -1.98 -38.74 -6.02
C PRO A 285 -0.99 -38.07 -5.05
N SER A 286 -0.02 -37.32 -5.57
CA SER A 286 0.94 -36.57 -4.75
C SER A 286 0.50 -35.14 -4.41
N PHE A 287 -0.73 -34.74 -4.73
CA PHE A 287 -1.21 -33.38 -4.41
C PHE A 287 -1.56 -33.23 -2.93
N LYS A 288 -1.26 -32.07 -2.36
CA LYS A 288 -1.61 -31.66 -1.00
C LYS A 288 -2.77 -30.69 -1.03
N GLY A 289 -3.98 -31.21 -0.98
CA GLY A 289 -5.21 -30.42 -0.93
C GLY A 289 -6.39 -31.20 -1.51
N GLU A 290 -7.52 -30.52 -1.67
CA GLU A 290 -8.75 -31.13 -2.21
C GLU A 290 -8.71 -31.23 -3.74
N ALA A 291 -8.32 -30.16 -4.42
CA ALA A 291 -8.22 -30.14 -5.88
C ALA A 291 -7.13 -29.18 -6.39
N ILE A 292 -6.53 -29.55 -7.51
CA ILE A 292 -5.58 -28.74 -8.27
C ILE A 292 -6.38 -27.73 -9.10
N LYS A 293 -5.98 -26.47 -9.06
CA LYS A 293 -6.54 -25.42 -9.90
C LYS A 293 -5.50 -24.96 -10.90
N GLY A 294 -5.84 -25.02 -12.18
CA GLY A 294 -5.00 -24.47 -13.26
C GLY A 294 -5.76 -23.42 -14.04
N ILE A 295 -5.13 -22.29 -14.36
CA ILE A 295 -5.69 -21.25 -15.22
C ILE A 295 -5.15 -21.46 -16.63
N ILE A 296 -6.05 -21.56 -17.60
CA ILE A 296 -5.76 -21.78 -19.01
C ILE A 296 -6.48 -20.76 -19.89
N ASP A 297 -5.95 -20.56 -21.09
CA ASP A 297 -6.60 -19.75 -22.11
C ASP A 297 -7.95 -20.36 -22.50
N SER A 298 -8.95 -19.52 -22.73
CA SER A 298 -10.31 -19.96 -23.08
C SER A 298 -10.42 -20.58 -24.47
N GLU A 299 -9.41 -20.38 -25.33
CA GLU A 299 -9.34 -21.02 -26.65
C GLU A 299 -8.87 -22.48 -26.59
N ILE A 300 -8.32 -22.94 -25.45
CA ILE A 300 -7.77 -24.29 -25.30
C ILE A 300 -8.86 -25.25 -24.86
N ASN A 301 -9.11 -26.28 -25.67
CA ASN A 301 -10.01 -27.37 -25.31
C ASN A 301 -9.23 -28.48 -24.60
N VAL A 302 -9.62 -28.81 -23.36
CA VAL A 302 -8.97 -29.82 -22.54
C VAL A 302 -9.93 -30.99 -22.34
N PRO A 303 -9.57 -32.23 -22.72
CA PRO A 303 -10.43 -33.39 -22.46
C PRO A 303 -10.44 -33.73 -20.97
N LEU A 304 -11.53 -34.32 -20.48
CA LEU A 304 -11.58 -34.87 -19.13
C LEU A 304 -10.71 -36.14 -19.02
N GLY A 305 -10.23 -36.45 -17.81
CA GLY A 305 -9.37 -37.59 -17.52
C GLY A 305 -7.87 -37.25 -17.55
N ASP A 306 -7.04 -38.25 -17.80
CA ASP A 306 -5.58 -38.09 -17.68
C ASP A 306 -5.00 -37.26 -18.83
N ASN A 307 -4.41 -36.13 -18.47
CA ASN A 307 -3.80 -35.19 -19.39
C ASN A 307 -2.35 -34.91 -18.99
N LYS A 308 -1.46 -34.96 -19.98
CA LYS A 308 -0.08 -34.52 -19.81
C LYS A 308 -0.01 -33.01 -19.94
N VAL A 309 0.37 -32.35 -18.85
CA VAL A 309 0.52 -30.89 -18.79
C VAL A 309 1.99 -30.51 -18.71
N GLY A 310 2.39 -29.51 -19.49
CA GLY A 310 3.68 -28.85 -19.31
C GLY A 310 3.67 -27.96 -18.08
N ILE A 311 4.82 -27.77 -17.45
CA ILE A 311 4.99 -26.86 -16.31
C ILE A 311 5.91 -25.72 -16.72
N ARG A 312 5.40 -24.50 -16.65
CA ARG A 312 6.17 -23.28 -16.92
C ARG A 312 7.33 -23.15 -15.93
N PRO A 313 8.58 -23.08 -16.39
CA PRO A 313 9.77 -22.90 -15.57
C PRO A 313 9.65 -21.80 -14.49
N SER A 314 9.17 -20.61 -14.87
CA SER A 314 9.06 -19.47 -13.95
C SER A 314 7.93 -19.57 -12.91
N LYS A 315 7.15 -20.66 -12.91
CA LYS A 315 5.97 -20.86 -12.06
C LYS A 315 6.05 -22.10 -11.18
N ILE A 316 7.20 -22.79 -11.20
CA ILE A 316 7.51 -23.92 -10.32
C ILE A 316 8.50 -23.50 -9.24
N PHE A 317 8.23 -23.90 -8.01
CA PHE A 317 9.04 -23.62 -6.84
C PHE A 317 9.28 -24.92 -6.07
N VAL A 318 10.47 -25.08 -5.51
CA VAL A 318 10.80 -26.25 -4.67
C VAL A 318 11.15 -25.76 -3.27
N PHE A 319 10.49 -26.35 -2.29
CA PHE A 319 10.65 -26.07 -0.88
C PHE A 319 11.13 -27.34 -0.16
N ASP A 320 11.95 -27.15 0.85
CA ASP A 320 12.40 -28.23 1.72
C ASP A 320 11.21 -28.87 2.46
N GLY A 321 11.21 -30.20 2.57
CA GLY A 321 10.07 -30.94 3.15
C GLY A 321 9.90 -30.77 4.66
N GLU A 322 10.94 -30.35 5.38
CA GLU A 322 10.91 -30.15 6.83
C GLU A 322 10.84 -28.67 7.20
N SER A 323 11.76 -27.87 6.67
CA SER A 323 11.87 -26.45 7.02
C SER A 323 10.93 -25.54 6.22
N GLU A 324 10.31 -26.05 5.15
CA GLU A 324 9.46 -25.30 4.21
C GLU A 324 10.13 -24.07 3.55
N LYS A 325 11.45 -23.93 3.71
CA LYS A 325 12.24 -22.88 3.06
C LYS A 325 12.41 -23.20 1.58
N ARG A 326 12.45 -22.17 0.74
CA ARG A 326 12.71 -22.35 -0.69
C ARG A 326 14.16 -22.77 -0.91
N ILE A 327 14.34 -23.88 -1.64
CA ILE A 327 15.65 -24.46 -1.95
C ILE A 327 16.01 -24.37 -3.45
N TYR A 328 15.09 -23.89 -4.28
CA TYR A 328 15.32 -23.75 -5.72
C TYR A 328 14.74 -22.45 -6.27
N THR A 329 15.52 -21.78 -7.12
CA THR A 329 15.12 -20.63 -7.92
C THR A 329 15.67 -20.83 -9.32
N GLU A 330 14.80 -20.89 -10.32
CA GLU A 330 15.24 -20.98 -11.72
C GLU A 330 15.72 -19.60 -12.20
N GLY A 331 16.94 -19.53 -12.74
CA GLY A 331 17.48 -18.31 -13.35
C GLY A 331 18.32 -17.38 -12.46
N LYS A 332 19.11 -17.93 -11.52
CA LYS A 332 20.26 -17.22 -10.95
C LYS A 332 21.58 -17.86 -11.34
#